data_AF-A0A6V8R7Y0-F1
#
_entry.id   AF-A0A6V8R7Y0-F1
#
_cell.length_a   1.000
_cell.length_b   1.000
_cell.length_c   1.000
_cell.angle_alpha   90.00
_cell.angle_beta   90.00
_cell.angle_gamma   90.00
#
_symmetry.space_group_name_H-M   'P 1'
#
loop_
_entity.id
_entity.type
_entity.pdbx_description
1 polymer ?
#
loop_
_entity_poly.entity_id
_entity_poly.type
_entity_poly.pdbx_seq_one_letter_code
_entity_poly.pdbx_strand_id
1 'polypeptide(L)'
;MAPSQLASDTGSESGGEWPSSLSSSPEPSFPATPASCSPRLKAKPQAIQRVCEAPLDSPASCHDFAPLPSIPSTEPLQPLSTDSQTPDHWIARDSRMIRLTGKHPCNVEAPLSALFNAGFLTPQNLFYVRSHGDTPRISVKQAQEWKLRIHGLVEREIEFSIQELKDKFQVVTLPVTLVCAGNRRKEQNMVLKGLGFNWGAAGVSTGLFTGVYLADILDYCKPRNPLLSSYPPCDQRIPGRARHVIFEGADELPKGKYGTSQRLSWALDRSKGMLICWGLNGEDLSPDHGYPLRLVVPGQIGGRMVKWLKRIEISDRESQHHLHFFDNKLLPTTVTADQARKEDKWWYDPKYIINELNVNAAICLPSHNDTIQLASGTSTMQVLAVEGYAYTGGGRRITRVEVTLDDGETWRLCDIRYPEDLYRMYPVGKHPYYGNIDLTMTDMSFSWCFWKVEVDVKSILVNRNAGFIAVRAMDEALSIMPRDMYWNATSMMNSWWFRVAIYKENNGHSLRFEHPTVPGNANGGWMQRMNEAGVNPSSQSMLMEKVRLLGSSSTDMYMMGRVFWRLTLVENNLFV
;
A
#
# COMPACT_ATOMS: atom_id res chain seq x y z
N MET A 1 -19.58 66.50 -7.87
CA MET A 1 -18.85 67.54 -7.11
C MET A 1 -17.63 66.90 -6.49
N ALA A 2 -16.45 67.16 -7.07
CA ALA A 2 -15.15 66.93 -6.44
C ALA A 2 -14.74 68.23 -5.68
N PRO A 3 -13.51 68.43 -5.16
CA PRO A 3 -12.46 67.49 -4.72
C PRO A 3 -11.81 67.94 -3.37
N SER A 4 -10.81 67.19 -2.89
CA SER A 4 -9.59 67.83 -2.39
C SER A 4 -8.35 66.98 -2.73
N GLN A 5 -7.39 67.64 -3.39
CA GLN A 5 -6.05 67.21 -3.78
C GLN A 5 -5.02 68.01 -2.95
N LEU A 6 -3.80 67.47 -2.82
CA LEU A 6 -2.48 68.14 -3.00
C LEU A 6 -1.39 67.08 -2.73
N ALA A 7 -0.65 66.61 -3.75
CA ALA A 7 0.62 67.13 -4.31
C ALA A 7 1.85 66.66 -3.49
N SER A 8 2.76 65.80 -3.97
CA SER A 8 3.74 65.82 -5.09
C SER A 8 5.08 66.49 -4.76
N ASP A 9 6.17 65.71 -4.74
CA ASP A 9 7.55 66.08 -5.07
C ASP A 9 8.31 64.77 -5.38
N THR A 10 8.71 64.46 -6.63
CA THR A 10 9.84 64.93 -7.47
C THR A 10 11.24 64.66 -6.87
N GLY A 11 12.05 63.89 -7.60
CA GLY A 11 13.44 63.57 -7.27
C GLY A 11 14.00 62.45 -8.14
N SER A 12 14.71 62.84 -9.21
CA SER A 12 15.27 62.06 -10.31
C SER A 12 16.66 61.44 -10.04
N GLU A 13 16.90 60.31 -10.70
CA GLU A 13 18.14 59.83 -11.36
C GLU A 13 19.54 60.15 -10.81
N SER A 14 20.29 59.07 -10.52
CA SER A 14 21.69 58.84 -10.95
C SER A 14 22.04 57.38 -10.59
N GLY A 15 22.36 56.48 -11.52
CA GLY A 15 23.65 56.44 -12.20
C GLY A 15 24.65 55.66 -11.35
N GLY A 16 24.79 54.34 -11.59
CA GLY A 16 25.68 53.47 -10.82
C GLY A 16 26.22 52.33 -11.68
N GLU A 17 27.39 52.59 -12.25
CA GLU A 17 28.14 51.79 -13.21
C GLU A 17 28.67 50.47 -12.63
N TRP A 18 28.79 49.48 -13.52
CA TRP A 18 29.54 48.25 -13.31
C TRP A 18 31.05 48.51 -13.49
N PRO A 19 31.92 48.08 -12.57
CA PRO A 19 33.33 47.91 -12.90
C PRO A 19 33.63 46.44 -13.18
N SER A 20 34.05 46.22 -14.42
CA SER A 20 34.88 45.11 -14.82
C SER A 20 36.34 45.45 -14.46
N SER A 21 37.02 44.55 -13.75
CA SER A 21 38.49 44.50 -13.79
C SER A 21 38.98 43.14 -13.30
N LEU A 22 39.67 42.46 -14.21
CA LEU A 22 40.56 41.34 -13.96
C LEU A 22 41.60 41.68 -12.90
N SER A 23 41.83 40.77 -11.95
CA SER A 23 43.15 40.59 -11.37
C SER A 23 43.40 39.12 -11.05
N SER A 24 44.54 38.65 -11.52
CA SER A 24 45.10 37.31 -11.47
C SER A 24 45.62 36.95 -10.08
N SER A 25 45.38 35.72 -9.61
CA SER A 25 46.13 35.03 -8.56
C SER A 25 45.82 33.51 -8.59
N PRO A 26 46.71 32.63 -8.10
CA PRO A 26 47.17 31.47 -8.85
C PRO A 26 46.50 30.13 -8.50
N GLU A 27 46.60 29.18 -9.44
CA GLU A 27 46.14 27.79 -9.33
C GLU A 27 46.75 27.04 -8.13
N PRO A 28 45.98 26.20 -7.43
CA PRO A 28 46.54 25.20 -6.53
C PRO A 28 46.93 23.95 -7.32
N SER A 29 48.23 23.68 -7.35
CA SER A 29 48.86 22.45 -7.85
C SER A 29 48.39 21.21 -7.09
N PHE A 30 47.85 20.21 -7.81
CA PHE A 30 47.59 18.87 -7.29
C PHE A 30 48.87 18.02 -7.33
N PRO A 31 49.33 17.42 -6.22
CA PRO A 31 50.42 16.47 -6.26
C PRO A 31 49.95 15.07 -6.68
N ALA A 32 50.86 14.43 -7.42
CA ALA A 32 50.81 13.12 -8.05
C ALA A 32 50.34 11.95 -7.15
N THR A 33 49.72 11.00 -7.85
CA THR A 33 49.46 9.61 -7.47
C THR A 33 50.68 8.89 -6.87
N PRO A 34 50.47 8.02 -5.87
CA PRO A 34 51.32 6.85 -5.71
C PRO A 34 50.54 5.53 -5.76
N ALA A 35 51.03 4.68 -6.67
CA ALA A 35 51.22 3.24 -6.59
C ALA A 35 50.22 2.36 -5.82
N SER A 36 49.69 1.40 -6.57
CA SER A 36 49.00 0.18 -6.15
C SER A 36 49.71 -0.57 -5.02
N CYS A 37 48.96 -0.89 -3.96
CA CYS A 37 49.37 -1.89 -2.97
C CYS A 37 48.29 -2.96 -2.87
N SER A 38 48.55 -4.15 -3.44
CA SER A 38 47.69 -5.32 -3.34
C SER A 38 48.01 -6.12 -2.07
N PRO A 39 47.00 -6.59 -1.31
CA PRO A 39 47.18 -7.74 -0.43
C PRO A 39 46.68 -9.01 -1.12
N ARG A 40 47.57 -10.00 -1.25
CA ARG A 40 47.25 -11.39 -1.58
C ARG A 40 46.30 -11.97 -0.53
N LEU A 41 45.12 -12.43 -0.95
CA LEU A 41 44.36 -13.46 -0.23
C LEU A 41 44.23 -14.69 -1.13
N LYS A 42 44.98 -15.73 -0.77
CA LYS A 42 44.82 -17.08 -1.30
C LYS A 42 43.64 -17.73 -0.59
N ALA A 43 42.52 -17.91 -1.28
CA ALA A 43 41.53 -18.93 -0.95
C ALA A 43 40.85 -19.38 -2.24
N LYS A 44 40.96 -20.68 -2.55
CA LYS A 44 40.34 -21.31 -3.72
C LYS A 44 38.82 -21.39 -3.52
N PRO A 45 37.99 -20.87 -4.43
CA PRO A 45 36.58 -21.24 -4.49
C PRO A 45 36.45 -22.56 -5.26
N GLN A 46 35.80 -23.56 -4.63
CA GLN A 46 35.34 -24.77 -5.30
C GLN A 46 34.25 -24.42 -6.32
N ALA A 47 34.24 -25.18 -7.41
CA ALA A 47 33.50 -24.94 -8.64
C ALA A 47 31.99 -24.77 -8.43
N ILE A 48 31.47 -23.60 -8.80
CA ILE A 48 30.07 -23.41 -9.19
C ILE A 48 30.00 -23.72 -10.68
N GLN A 49 29.23 -24.74 -11.04
CA GLN A 49 28.99 -25.13 -12.43
C GLN A 49 28.38 -23.96 -13.23
N ARG A 50 28.97 -23.71 -14.39
CA ARG A 50 28.60 -22.70 -15.39
C ARG A 50 27.09 -22.76 -15.70
N VAL A 51 26.38 -21.67 -15.40
CA VAL A 51 25.14 -21.32 -16.10
C VAL A 51 25.53 -20.46 -17.28
N CYS A 52 24.99 -20.81 -18.44
CA CYS A 52 25.34 -20.32 -19.77
C CYS A 52 25.50 -18.80 -19.87
N GLU A 53 26.64 -18.37 -20.42
CA GLU A 53 26.84 -17.03 -20.96
C GLU A 53 26.00 -16.90 -22.25
N ALA A 54 24.79 -16.35 -22.14
CA ALA A 54 24.06 -15.84 -23.29
C ALA A 54 24.43 -14.36 -23.51
N PRO A 55 24.64 -13.89 -24.75
CA PRO A 55 24.93 -12.49 -25.03
C PRO A 55 23.78 -11.58 -24.57
N LEU A 56 24.12 -10.48 -23.90
CA LEU A 56 23.21 -9.47 -23.36
C LEU A 56 22.33 -8.74 -24.41
N ASP A 57 22.55 -8.98 -25.71
CA ASP A 57 21.93 -8.20 -26.80
C ASP A 57 20.85 -8.96 -27.59
N SER A 58 20.38 -10.12 -27.12
CA SER A 58 19.31 -10.88 -27.79
C SER A 58 18.01 -10.80 -26.97
N PRO A 59 16.89 -10.25 -27.49
CA PRO A 59 15.61 -10.38 -26.82
C PRO A 59 15.27 -11.87 -26.67
N ALA A 60 15.02 -12.30 -25.44
CA ALA A 60 14.66 -13.68 -25.15
C ALA A 60 13.42 -14.06 -25.99
N SER A 61 13.49 -15.20 -26.67
CA SER A 61 12.33 -15.78 -27.36
C SER A 61 11.25 -16.14 -26.33
N CYS A 62 9.98 -16.22 -26.76
CA CYS A 62 8.81 -16.31 -25.88
C CYS A 62 8.69 -17.58 -25.02
N HIS A 63 9.75 -18.39 -24.91
CA HIS A 63 9.70 -19.72 -24.32
C HIS A 63 10.29 -19.84 -22.91
N ASP A 64 11.09 -18.89 -22.42
CA ASP A 64 11.70 -19.02 -21.09
C ASP A 64 11.38 -17.85 -20.15
N PHE A 65 10.19 -17.88 -19.52
CA PHE A 65 9.87 -17.11 -18.30
C PHE A 65 10.67 -17.58 -17.07
N ALA A 66 11.67 -18.45 -17.23
CA ALA A 66 12.36 -19.16 -16.16
C ALA A 66 12.90 -18.28 -15.00
N PRO A 67 13.39 -17.04 -15.23
CA PRO A 67 13.80 -16.18 -14.10
C PRO A 67 12.66 -15.34 -13.51
N LEU A 68 11.50 -15.23 -14.17
CA LEU A 68 10.38 -14.41 -13.73
C LEU A 68 9.52 -15.14 -12.69
N PRO A 69 8.87 -14.42 -11.76
CA PRO A 69 7.88 -15.02 -10.86
C PRO A 69 6.83 -15.82 -11.63
N SER A 70 6.58 -17.06 -11.19
CA SER A 70 5.59 -17.93 -11.81
C SER A 70 4.21 -17.29 -11.75
N ILE A 71 3.52 -17.29 -12.89
CA ILE A 71 2.13 -16.83 -12.96
C ILE A 71 1.27 -17.85 -12.21
N PRO A 72 0.52 -17.42 -11.19
CA PRO A 72 -0.29 -18.34 -10.41
C PRO A 72 -1.55 -18.70 -11.22
N SER A 73 -1.90 -19.98 -11.22
CA SER A 73 -3.16 -20.46 -11.82
C SER A 73 -4.33 -20.20 -10.86
N THR A 74 -5.45 -19.70 -11.36
CA THR A 74 -6.68 -19.63 -10.56
C THR A 74 -7.37 -20.99 -10.54
N GLU A 75 -7.59 -21.53 -9.34
CA GLU A 75 -8.33 -22.79 -9.17
C GLU A 75 -9.79 -22.64 -9.65
N PRO A 76 -10.40 -23.65 -10.30
CA PRO A 76 -11.81 -23.60 -10.65
C PRO A 76 -12.69 -23.42 -9.41
N LEU A 77 -13.47 -22.34 -9.38
CA LEU A 77 -14.36 -22.01 -8.27
C LEU A 77 -15.83 -22.27 -8.61
N GLN A 78 -16.64 -22.38 -7.56
CA GLN A 78 -18.09 -22.42 -7.65
C GLN A 78 -18.71 -21.31 -6.79
N PRO A 79 -19.91 -20.82 -7.11
CA PRO A 79 -20.62 -19.90 -6.23
C PRO A 79 -20.84 -20.49 -4.83
N LEU A 80 -20.59 -19.68 -3.80
CA LEU A 80 -20.70 -20.12 -2.41
C LEU A 80 -22.15 -20.04 -1.94
N SER A 81 -22.59 -21.02 -1.14
CA SER A 81 -23.92 -21.00 -0.50
C SER A 81 -24.16 -19.75 0.35
N THR A 82 -23.10 -19.15 0.89
CA THR A 82 -23.15 -17.91 1.67
C THR A 82 -23.62 -16.71 0.84
N ASP A 83 -23.38 -16.72 -0.48
CA ASP A 83 -23.78 -15.67 -1.41
C ASP A 83 -25.18 -15.88 -2.01
N SER A 84 -25.81 -17.05 -1.78
CA SER A 84 -27.09 -17.46 -2.43
C SER A 84 -28.24 -16.47 -2.30
N GLN A 85 -28.29 -15.70 -1.20
CA GLN A 85 -29.33 -14.70 -0.92
C GLN A 85 -28.85 -13.26 -1.20
N THR A 86 -27.79 -13.09 -1.99
CA THR A 86 -27.23 -11.78 -2.34
C THR A 86 -27.39 -11.52 -3.84
N PRO A 87 -27.35 -10.25 -4.27
CA PRO A 87 -27.29 -9.90 -5.69
C PRO A 87 -26.11 -10.55 -6.43
N ASP A 88 -25.04 -10.88 -5.69
CA ASP A 88 -23.80 -11.47 -6.19
C ASP A 88 -23.79 -13.03 -6.19
N HIS A 89 -24.93 -13.70 -5.96
CA HIS A 89 -25.02 -15.17 -5.85
C HIS A 89 -24.48 -15.96 -7.05
N TRP A 90 -24.29 -15.31 -8.19
CA TRP A 90 -23.79 -15.89 -9.42
C TRP A 90 -22.25 -15.89 -9.51
N ILE A 91 -21.55 -15.22 -8.59
CA ILE A 91 -20.09 -15.07 -8.61
C ILE A 91 -19.46 -16.23 -7.83
N ALA A 92 -18.50 -16.90 -8.47
CA ALA A 92 -17.68 -17.91 -7.83
C ALA A 92 -16.57 -17.23 -7.00
N ARG A 93 -16.49 -17.54 -5.71
CA ARG A 93 -15.54 -16.94 -4.75
C ARG A 93 -14.85 -18.04 -3.95
N ASP A 94 -13.59 -17.80 -3.57
CA ASP A 94 -12.82 -18.75 -2.77
C ASP A 94 -13.31 -18.76 -1.32
N SER A 95 -13.56 -19.95 -0.77
CA SER A 95 -14.09 -20.12 0.58
C SER A 95 -13.08 -19.78 1.68
N ARG A 96 -11.79 -19.68 1.35
CA ARG A 96 -10.73 -19.25 2.28
C ARG A 96 -10.78 -17.75 2.57
N MET A 97 -11.40 -16.96 1.70
CA MET A 97 -11.46 -15.50 1.82
C MET A 97 -12.28 -15.08 3.05
N ILE A 98 -11.75 -14.13 3.83
CA ILE A 98 -12.31 -13.72 5.11
C ILE A 98 -13.23 -12.52 4.89
N ARG A 99 -14.53 -12.67 5.20
CA ARG A 99 -15.54 -11.60 5.06
C ARG A 99 -15.43 -10.53 6.14
N LEU A 100 -15.48 -9.28 5.70
CA LEU A 100 -15.25 -8.11 6.56
C LEU A 100 -16.52 -7.28 6.81
N THR A 101 -17.55 -7.44 5.97
CA THR A 101 -18.83 -6.70 6.02
C THR A 101 -20.05 -7.63 6.03
N GLY A 102 -19.91 -8.82 6.60
CA GLY A 102 -20.95 -9.84 6.53
C GLY A 102 -21.09 -10.41 5.11
N LYS A 103 -22.31 -10.76 4.69
CA LYS A 103 -22.56 -11.38 3.38
C LYS A 103 -22.38 -10.40 2.22
N HIS A 104 -22.88 -9.17 2.34
CA HIS A 104 -22.92 -8.19 1.26
C HIS A 104 -22.92 -6.76 1.81
N PRO A 105 -22.27 -5.76 1.15
CA PRO A 105 -21.45 -5.90 -0.06
C PRO A 105 -20.18 -6.72 0.19
N CYS A 106 -19.63 -7.33 -0.86
CA CYS A 106 -18.46 -8.18 -0.72
C CYS A 106 -17.21 -7.36 -0.39
N ASN A 107 -16.72 -7.50 0.84
CA ASN A 107 -15.41 -7.02 1.24
C ASN A 107 -14.69 -8.17 1.92
N VAL A 108 -13.60 -8.62 1.32
CA VAL A 108 -12.83 -9.78 1.77
C VAL A 108 -11.33 -9.55 1.64
N GLU A 109 -10.57 -10.18 2.53
CA GLU A 109 -9.12 -10.35 2.39
C GLU A 109 -8.75 -11.82 2.50
N ALA A 110 -7.63 -12.21 1.90
CA ALA A 110 -7.08 -13.55 2.08
C ALA A 110 -6.57 -13.72 3.52
N PRO A 111 -6.53 -14.95 4.06
CA PRO A 111 -5.72 -15.23 5.24
C PRO A 111 -4.27 -14.78 4.99
N LEU A 112 -3.67 -14.06 5.93
CA LEU A 112 -2.34 -13.46 5.74
C LEU A 112 -1.27 -14.48 5.37
N SER A 113 -1.33 -15.68 5.95
CA SER A 113 -0.42 -16.79 5.61
C SER A 113 -0.63 -17.30 4.18
N ALA A 114 -1.87 -17.43 3.73
CA ALA A 114 -2.18 -17.83 2.35
C ALA A 114 -1.72 -16.77 1.34
N LEU A 115 -1.91 -15.48 1.66
CA LEU A 115 -1.41 -14.37 0.85
C LEU A 115 0.12 -14.41 0.74
N PHE A 116 0.82 -14.56 1.86
CA PHE A 116 2.29 -14.58 1.88
C PHE A 116 2.85 -15.82 1.16
N ASN A 117 2.25 -16.99 1.36
CA ASN A 117 2.66 -18.24 0.72
C ASN A 117 2.43 -18.25 -0.80
N ALA A 118 1.50 -17.43 -1.31
CA ALA A 118 1.32 -17.25 -2.76
C ALA A 118 2.54 -16.58 -3.42
N GLY A 119 3.42 -15.93 -2.64
CA GLY A 119 4.62 -15.27 -3.13
C GLY A 119 4.31 -13.92 -3.79
N PHE A 120 5.09 -13.58 -4.82
CA PHE A 120 5.06 -12.23 -5.41
C PHE A 120 3.75 -11.91 -6.13
N LEU A 121 3.17 -12.87 -6.84
CA LEU A 121 1.92 -12.71 -7.57
C LEU A 121 0.79 -13.44 -6.82
N THR A 122 -0.22 -12.69 -6.39
CA THR A 122 -1.40 -13.21 -5.72
C THR A 122 -2.37 -13.79 -6.77
N PRO A 123 -2.82 -15.05 -6.66
CA PRO A 123 -3.80 -15.60 -7.58
C PRO A 123 -5.13 -14.85 -7.46
N GLN A 124 -5.89 -14.81 -8.55
CA GLN A 124 -7.05 -13.91 -8.66
C GLN A 124 -8.16 -14.25 -7.65
N ASN A 125 -8.30 -15.53 -7.28
CA ASN A 125 -9.22 -16.00 -6.26
C ASN A 125 -8.83 -15.63 -4.81
N LEU A 126 -7.56 -15.29 -4.55
CA LEU A 126 -7.08 -14.79 -3.25
C LEU A 126 -6.83 -13.28 -3.24
N PHE A 127 -7.01 -12.61 -4.38
CA PHE A 127 -6.85 -11.17 -4.48
C PHE A 127 -7.96 -10.48 -3.67
N TYR A 128 -7.59 -9.55 -2.78
CA TYR A 128 -8.57 -8.91 -1.90
C TYR A 128 -9.67 -8.20 -2.70
N VAL A 129 -10.91 -8.25 -2.20
CA VAL A 129 -12.06 -7.58 -2.84
C VAL A 129 -12.55 -6.47 -1.92
N ARG A 130 -12.70 -5.28 -2.48
CA ARG A 130 -13.48 -4.20 -1.89
C ARG A 130 -14.60 -3.83 -2.86
N SER A 131 -15.85 -4.01 -2.45
CA SER A 131 -17.03 -3.49 -3.16
C SER A 131 -17.86 -2.57 -2.27
N HIS A 132 -18.34 -1.48 -2.85
CA HIS A 132 -19.26 -0.54 -2.20
C HIS A 132 -20.73 -0.95 -2.33
N GLY A 133 -21.04 -1.86 -3.25
CA GLY A 133 -22.38 -2.37 -3.52
C GLY A 133 -22.34 -3.66 -4.34
N ASP A 134 -23.36 -3.87 -5.15
CA ASP A 134 -23.50 -5.01 -6.06
C ASP A 134 -22.41 -5.01 -7.13
N THR A 135 -21.90 -6.20 -7.45
CA THR A 135 -21.02 -6.37 -8.60
C THR A 135 -21.87 -6.41 -9.88
N PRO A 136 -21.67 -5.50 -10.86
CA PRO A 136 -22.39 -5.50 -12.12
C PRO A 136 -22.27 -6.85 -12.83
N ARG A 137 -23.42 -7.45 -13.17
CA ARG A 137 -23.47 -8.70 -13.92
C ARG A 137 -23.35 -8.42 -15.42
N ILE A 138 -22.15 -8.63 -15.95
CA ILE A 138 -21.83 -8.36 -17.35
C ILE A 138 -21.68 -9.69 -18.09
N SER A 139 -22.54 -9.93 -19.08
CA SER A 139 -22.46 -11.10 -19.95
C SER A 139 -21.29 -10.99 -20.93
N VAL A 140 -20.85 -12.11 -21.50
CA VAL A 140 -19.80 -12.15 -22.54
C VAL A 140 -20.14 -11.23 -23.72
N LYS A 141 -21.40 -11.22 -24.16
CA LYS A 141 -21.86 -10.33 -25.24
C LYS A 141 -21.72 -8.85 -24.84
N GLN A 142 -22.18 -8.47 -23.65
CA GLN A 142 -22.04 -7.09 -23.16
C GLN A 142 -20.57 -6.68 -22.98
N ALA A 143 -19.70 -7.63 -22.62
CA ALA A 143 -18.25 -7.38 -22.55
C ALA A 143 -17.63 -7.15 -23.93
N GLN A 144 -18.04 -7.91 -24.94
CA GLN A 144 -17.61 -7.71 -26.34
C GLN A 144 -18.11 -6.38 -26.90
N GLU A 145 -19.32 -5.96 -26.53
CA GLU A 145 -19.94 -4.69 -26.92
C GLU A 145 -19.54 -3.52 -25.98
N TRP A 146 -18.63 -3.75 -25.02
CA TRP A 146 -18.26 -2.76 -24.03
C TRP A 146 -17.59 -1.55 -24.68
N LYS A 147 -18.19 -0.38 -24.50
CA LYS A 147 -17.62 0.92 -24.90
C LYS A 147 -17.15 1.72 -23.69
N LEU A 148 -15.91 2.21 -23.75
CA LEU A 148 -15.32 3.21 -22.86
C LEU A 148 -15.44 4.57 -23.53
N ARG A 149 -16.13 5.52 -22.89
CA ARG A 149 -16.28 6.89 -23.40
C ARG A 149 -15.24 7.83 -22.82
N ILE A 150 -14.53 8.57 -23.66
CA ILE A 150 -13.59 9.63 -23.29
C ILE A 150 -14.13 10.97 -23.83
N HIS A 151 -14.36 11.93 -22.93
CA HIS A 151 -15.02 13.19 -23.28
C HIS A 151 -14.61 14.37 -22.37
N GLY A 152 -15.22 15.54 -22.57
CA GLY A 152 -15.02 16.73 -21.74
C GLY A 152 -14.05 17.73 -22.38
N LEU A 153 -13.08 18.23 -21.62
CA LEU A 153 -12.08 19.19 -22.11
C LEU A 153 -11.00 18.52 -22.95
N VAL A 154 -11.39 17.92 -24.07
CA VAL A 154 -10.52 17.28 -25.07
C VAL A 154 -10.83 17.79 -26.47
N GLU A 155 -9.85 17.73 -27.38
CA GLU A 155 -10.07 18.05 -28.80
C GLU A 155 -10.88 16.95 -29.50
N ARG A 156 -10.68 15.69 -29.10
CA ARG A 156 -11.31 14.51 -29.69
C ARG A 156 -12.05 13.72 -28.62
N GLU A 157 -13.37 13.91 -28.55
CA GLU A 157 -14.23 12.98 -27.82
C GLU A 157 -14.36 11.68 -28.62
N ILE A 158 -14.30 10.54 -27.94
CA ILE A 158 -14.32 9.23 -28.60
C ILE A 158 -14.86 8.14 -27.67
N GLU A 159 -15.39 7.07 -28.27
CA GLU A 159 -15.68 5.82 -27.58
C GLU A 159 -14.82 4.70 -28.16
N PHE A 160 -14.11 3.98 -27.30
CA PHE A 160 -13.35 2.80 -27.69
C PHE A 160 -14.03 1.54 -27.18
N SER A 161 -14.14 0.53 -28.05
CA SER A 161 -14.26 -0.86 -27.61
C SER A 161 -12.93 -1.35 -27.05
N ILE A 162 -12.98 -2.45 -26.28
CA ILE A 162 -11.76 -3.09 -25.78
C ILE A 162 -10.87 -3.56 -26.94
N GLN A 163 -11.46 -4.03 -28.04
CA GLN A 163 -10.69 -4.43 -29.23
C GLN A 163 -10.01 -3.21 -29.90
N GLU A 164 -10.72 -2.09 -30.04
CA GLU A 164 -10.12 -0.87 -30.58
C GLU A 164 -8.99 -0.34 -29.69
N LEU A 165 -9.07 -0.50 -28.36
CA LEU A 165 -7.95 -0.17 -27.46
C LEU A 165 -6.71 -1.05 -27.75
N LYS A 166 -6.92 -2.36 -27.90
CA LYS A 166 -5.87 -3.35 -28.19
C LYS A 166 -5.19 -3.10 -29.53
N ASP A 167 -5.97 -2.76 -30.55
CA ASP A 167 -5.46 -2.56 -31.91
C ASP A 167 -4.74 -1.21 -32.06
N LYS A 168 -5.19 -0.20 -31.32
CA LYS A 168 -4.74 1.18 -31.50
C LYS A 168 -3.55 1.57 -30.63
N PHE A 169 -3.41 0.98 -29.44
CA PHE A 169 -2.37 1.33 -28.48
C PHE A 169 -1.52 0.12 -28.15
N GLN A 170 -0.26 0.36 -27.74
CA GLN A 170 0.62 -0.73 -27.32
C GLN A 170 0.06 -1.43 -26.07
N VAL A 171 -0.27 -2.70 -26.22
CA VAL A 171 -0.65 -3.56 -25.08
C VAL A 171 0.59 -3.78 -24.21
N VAL A 172 0.44 -3.53 -22.93
CA VAL A 172 1.48 -3.69 -21.91
C VAL A 172 0.95 -4.45 -20.71
N THR A 173 1.86 -5.03 -19.96
CA THR A 173 1.59 -5.65 -18.67
C THR A 173 2.57 -5.16 -17.63
N LEU A 174 2.06 -4.71 -16.48
CA LEU A 174 2.86 -4.24 -15.35
C LEU A 174 2.57 -5.05 -14.08
N PRO A 175 3.58 -5.46 -13.30
CA PRO A 175 3.38 -5.95 -11.95
C PRO A 175 2.97 -4.77 -11.05
N VAL A 176 1.81 -4.85 -10.42
CA VAL A 176 1.28 -3.77 -9.56
C VAL A 176 0.75 -4.35 -8.26
N THR A 177 1.18 -3.78 -7.14
CA THR A 177 0.56 -4.01 -5.84
C THR A 177 -0.63 -3.08 -5.66
N LEU A 178 -1.82 -3.64 -5.51
CA LEU A 178 -2.99 -2.92 -5.03
C LEU A 178 -3.07 -3.00 -3.52
N VAL A 179 -3.39 -1.88 -2.89
CA VAL A 179 -3.58 -1.78 -1.44
C VAL A 179 -4.87 -1.02 -1.15
N CYS A 180 -5.72 -1.56 -0.29
CA CYS A 180 -6.87 -0.83 0.23
C CYS A 180 -6.39 0.27 1.18
N ALA A 181 -6.95 1.48 1.07
CA ALA A 181 -6.72 2.54 2.08
C ALA A 181 -7.07 2.09 3.50
N GLY A 182 -7.96 1.10 3.63
CA GLY A 182 -8.36 0.49 4.89
C GLY A 182 -7.44 -0.62 5.41
N ASN A 183 -6.36 -1.00 4.72
CA ASN A 183 -5.46 -2.05 5.21
C ASN A 183 -4.98 -1.71 6.64
N ARG A 184 -4.95 -2.71 7.53
CA ARG A 184 -4.64 -2.59 8.96
C ARG A 184 -5.61 -1.73 9.76
N ARG A 185 -6.85 -1.50 9.28
CA ARG A 185 -7.87 -0.70 9.97
C ARG A 185 -8.27 -1.27 11.33
N LYS A 186 -8.32 -2.60 11.50
CA LYS A 186 -8.77 -3.21 12.75
C LYS A 186 -7.89 -2.78 13.93
N GLU A 187 -6.58 -2.63 13.72
CA GLU A 187 -5.66 -2.14 14.75
C GLU A 187 -6.08 -0.77 15.32
N GLN A 188 -6.50 0.17 14.46
CA GLN A 188 -7.02 1.47 14.92
C GLN A 188 -8.37 1.32 15.64
N ASN A 189 -9.25 0.46 15.12
CA ASN A 189 -10.56 0.20 15.73
C ASN A 189 -10.45 -0.47 17.11
N MET A 190 -9.35 -1.17 17.39
CA MET A 190 -9.05 -1.70 18.73
C MET A 190 -8.66 -0.60 19.72
N VAL A 191 -8.11 0.52 19.26
CA VAL A 191 -7.81 1.68 20.12
C VAL A 191 -9.06 2.52 20.31
N LEU A 192 -9.71 2.89 19.21
CA LEU A 192 -10.96 3.63 19.21
C LEU A 192 -11.73 3.32 17.92
N LYS A 193 -13.00 2.92 18.05
CA LYS A 193 -13.82 2.53 16.91
C LYS A 193 -14.08 3.72 15.97
N GLY A 194 -13.60 3.61 14.73
CA GLY A 194 -13.85 4.59 13.66
C GLY A 194 -15.12 4.29 12.84
N LEU A 195 -15.18 4.85 11.63
CA LEU A 195 -16.30 4.71 10.69
C LEU A 195 -16.23 3.41 9.85
N GLY A 196 -15.03 2.87 9.65
CA GLY A 196 -14.79 1.76 8.73
C GLY A 196 -14.83 0.38 9.39
N PHE A 197 -15.08 -0.64 8.58
CA PHE A 197 -15.04 -2.05 8.98
C PHE A 197 -13.59 -2.62 9.07
N ASN A 198 -13.45 -3.76 9.73
CA ASN A 198 -12.18 -4.28 10.23
C ASN A 198 -11.36 -5.07 9.19
N TRP A 199 -10.46 -4.39 8.45
CA TRP A 199 -9.37 -5.08 7.72
C TRP A 199 -8.26 -5.50 8.68
N GLY A 200 -7.70 -6.69 8.46
CA GLY A 200 -6.39 -7.10 8.96
C GLY A 200 -5.26 -6.55 8.09
N ALA A 201 -4.16 -7.28 8.02
CA ALA A 201 -2.96 -6.88 7.27
C ALA A 201 -2.90 -7.52 5.86
N ALA A 202 -4.00 -8.05 5.33
CA ALA A 202 -4.05 -8.68 4.01
C ALA A 202 -4.98 -7.91 3.04
N GLY A 203 -5.30 -6.64 3.33
CA GLY A 203 -5.93 -5.70 2.41
C GLY A 203 -4.97 -5.21 1.31
N VAL A 204 -4.15 -6.11 0.78
CA VAL A 204 -3.10 -5.91 -0.20
C VAL A 204 -2.96 -7.15 -1.08
N SER A 205 -2.72 -6.99 -2.36
CA SER A 205 -2.46 -8.08 -3.31
C SER A 205 -1.67 -7.56 -4.51
N THR A 206 -0.87 -8.41 -5.14
CA THR A 206 -0.03 -8.03 -6.29
C THR A 206 -0.34 -8.90 -7.49
N GLY A 207 -0.41 -8.32 -8.68
CA GLY A 207 -0.67 -9.07 -9.90
C GLY A 207 -0.11 -8.39 -11.15
N LEU A 208 -0.10 -9.15 -12.24
CA LEU A 208 0.27 -8.68 -13.57
C LEU A 208 -0.96 -8.11 -14.26
N PHE A 209 -1.05 -6.79 -14.38
CA PHE A 209 -2.18 -6.12 -15.01
C PHE A 209 -1.91 -5.83 -16.48
N THR A 210 -2.75 -6.38 -17.36
CA THR A 210 -2.62 -6.24 -18.81
C THR A 210 -3.64 -5.24 -19.35
N GLY A 211 -3.15 -4.27 -20.13
CA GLY A 211 -3.94 -3.15 -20.63
C GLY A 211 -3.15 -2.21 -21.54
N VAL A 212 -3.59 -0.95 -21.60
CA VAL A 212 -2.91 0.13 -22.33
C VAL A 212 -2.68 1.32 -21.40
N TYR A 213 -1.64 2.11 -21.66
CA TYR A 213 -1.36 3.30 -20.86
C TYR A 213 -2.46 4.34 -21.02
N LEU A 214 -2.94 4.87 -19.90
CA LEU A 214 -3.87 6.00 -19.89
C LEU A 214 -3.26 7.23 -20.58
N ALA A 215 -1.96 7.46 -20.39
CA ALA A 215 -1.22 8.55 -21.02
C ALA A 215 -1.35 8.51 -22.56
N ASP A 216 -1.26 7.33 -23.17
CA ASP A 216 -1.36 7.15 -24.63
C ASP A 216 -2.79 7.47 -25.13
N ILE A 217 -3.81 7.07 -24.37
CA ILE A 217 -5.21 7.41 -24.66
C ILE A 217 -5.42 8.93 -24.57
N LEU A 218 -4.91 9.57 -23.52
CA LEU A 218 -5.07 11.01 -23.31
C LEU A 218 -4.29 11.81 -24.35
N ASP A 219 -3.06 11.40 -24.70
CA ASP A 219 -2.32 12.01 -25.80
C ASP A 219 -3.10 11.92 -27.11
N TYR A 220 -3.74 10.78 -27.37
CA TYR A 220 -4.62 10.65 -28.52
C TYR A 220 -5.85 11.57 -28.43
N CYS A 221 -6.45 11.80 -27.28
CA CYS A 221 -7.64 12.66 -27.17
C CYS A 221 -7.32 14.17 -27.16
N LYS A 222 -6.08 14.53 -26.81
CA LYS A 222 -5.54 15.91 -26.67
C LYS A 222 -6.37 16.79 -25.70
N PRO A 223 -6.03 16.82 -24.40
CA PRO A 223 -6.65 17.70 -23.43
C PRO A 223 -6.56 19.18 -23.83
N ARG A 224 -7.67 19.92 -23.73
CA ARG A 224 -7.75 21.34 -24.09
C ARG A 224 -7.17 22.23 -23.00
N ASN A 225 -6.32 23.17 -23.39
CA ASN A 225 -5.73 24.20 -22.53
C ASN A 225 -5.23 23.64 -21.18
N PRO A 226 -4.35 22.62 -21.17
CA PRO A 226 -3.96 21.96 -19.93
C PRO A 226 -3.33 22.96 -18.94
N LEU A 227 -3.64 22.78 -17.66
CA LEU A 227 -2.96 23.46 -16.55
C LEU A 227 -2.38 22.38 -15.64
N LEU A 228 -1.16 21.96 -15.95
CA LEU A 228 -0.45 20.86 -15.30
C LEU A 228 0.26 21.28 -14.00
N SER A 229 0.30 22.59 -13.72
CA SER A 229 0.86 23.13 -12.50
C SER A 229 0.06 22.70 -11.28
N SER A 230 0.78 22.46 -10.18
CA SER A 230 0.17 22.28 -8.85
C SER A 230 -0.36 23.58 -8.24
N TYR A 231 -0.10 24.73 -8.89
CA TYR A 231 -0.59 26.06 -8.52
C TYR A 231 -1.41 26.72 -9.65
N PRO A 232 -2.58 27.32 -9.36
CA PRO A 232 -3.29 27.31 -8.08
C PRO A 232 -3.64 25.88 -7.61
N PRO A 233 -4.00 25.66 -6.35
CA PRO A 233 -4.34 24.33 -5.83
C PRO A 233 -5.29 23.54 -6.77
N CYS A 234 -5.08 22.23 -6.88
CA CYS A 234 -5.78 21.42 -7.89
C CYS A 234 -7.29 21.37 -7.69
N ASP A 235 -7.77 21.49 -6.46
CA ASP A 235 -9.18 21.61 -6.08
C ASP A 235 -9.85 22.89 -6.57
N GLN A 236 -9.08 23.96 -6.81
CA GLN A 236 -9.63 25.19 -7.35
C GLN A 236 -10.06 24.97 -8.81
N ARG A 237 -11.36 25.15 -9.07
CA ARG A 237 -11.91 25.13 -10.43
C ARG A 237 -11.29 26.26 -11.26
N ILE A 238 -10.73 25.92 -12.43
CA ILE A 238 -10.24 26.90 -13.39
C ILE A 238 -10.96 26.69 -14.74
N PRO A 239 -12.07 27.40 -15.00
CA PRO A 239 -12.93 27.17 -16.16
C PRO A 239 -12.18 27.05 -17.48
N GLY A 240 -12.51 25.99 -18.24
CA GLY A 240 -11.96 25.76 -19.57
C GLY A 240 -10.48 25.32 -19.62
N ARG A 241 -9.84 25.11 -18.46
CA ARG A 241 -8.49 24.55 -18.35
C ARG A 241 -8.57 23.11 -17.90
N ALA A 242 -8.12 22.17 -18.73
CA ALA A 242 -8.04 20.76 -18.34
C ALA A 242 -7.04 20.57 -17.19
N ARG A 243 -7.48 19.95 -16.09
CA ARG A 243 -6.68 19.75 -14.86
C ARG A 243 -6.85 18.40 -14.21
N HIS A 244 -8.00 17.78 -14.39
CA HIS A 244 -8.36 16.49 -13.79
C HIS A 244 -8.82 15.50 -14.84
N VAL A 245 -8.67 14.23 -14.51
CA VAL A 245 -9.22 13.10 -15.25
C VAL A 245 -10.15 12.37 -14.30
N ILE A 246 -11.45 12.46 -14.54
CA ILE A 246 -12.50 11.83 -13.75
C ILE A 246 -12.81 10.47 -14.35
N PHE A 247 -12.99 9.47 -13.50
CA PHE A 247 -13.29 8.09 -13.86
C PHE A 247 -14.60 7.67 -13.18
N GLU A 248 -15.44 6.94 -13.91
CA GLU A 248 -16.74 6.44 -13.42
C GLU A 248 -16.95 4.98 -13.82
N GLY A 249 -17.40 4.18 -12.86
CA GLY A 249 -17.74 2.77 -13.03
C GLY A 249 -19.15 2.54 -13.58
N ALA A 250 -19.51 1.27 -13.75
CA ALA A 250 -20.86 0.83 -14.12
C ALA A 250 -21.72 0.40 -12.93
N ASP A 251 -21.17 0.43 -11.72
CA ASP A 251 -21.86 0.06 -10.50
C ASP A 251 -22.90 1.10 -10.09
N GLU A 252 -24.02 0.63 -9.55
CA GLU A 252 -25.12 1.46 -9.08
C GLU A 252 -25.15 1.42 -7.55
N LEU A 253 -24.82 2.54 -6.91
CA LEU A 253 -24.79 2.67 -5.45
C LEU A 253 -25.89 3.63 -4.98
N PRO A 254 -26.26 3.62 -3.68
CA PRO A 254 -27.37 4.44 -3.17
C PRO A 254 -27.25 5.95 -3.40
N LYS A 255 -26.04 6.47 -3.62
CA LYS A 255 -25.76 7.90 -3.84
C LYS A 255 -25.10 8.17 -5.20
N GLY A 256 -25.46 7.36 -6.20
CA GLY A 256 -24.90 7.41 -7.54
C GLY A 256 -23.67 6.52 -7.69
N LYS A 257 -23.20 6.38 -8.94
CA LYS A 257 -22.12 5.48 -9.32
C LYS A 257 -20.81 5.76 -8.59
N TYR A 258 -19.96 4.74 -8.51
CA TYR A 258 -18.61 4.96 -8.03
C TYR A 258 -17.81 5.78 -9.05
N GLY A 259 -17.17 6.83 -8.55
CA GLY A 259 -16.26 7.63 -9.36
C GLY A 259 -15.31 8.46 -8.52
N THR A 260 -14.19 8.82 -9.13
CA THR A 260 -13.10 9.59 -8.50
C THR A 260 -12.26 10.24 -9.61
N SER A 261 -11.21 10.96 -9.28
CA SER A 261 -10.34 11.59 -10.28
C SER A 261 -8.86 11.47 -9.96
N GLN A 262 -8.05 11.67 -11.00
CA GLN A 262 -6.60 11.88 -10.93
C GLN A 262 -6.26 13.28 -11.43
N ARG A 263 -5.09 13.78 -11.01
CA ARG A 263 -4.49 14.97 -11.61
C ARG A 263 -4.12 14.68 -13.05
N LEU A 264 -4.44 15.59 -13.97
CA LEU A 264 -4.12 15.44 -15.39
C LEU A 264 -2.61 15.32 -15.63
N SER A 265 -1.80 16.07 -14.88
CA SER A 265 -0.33 15.98 -14.97
C SER A 265 0.19 14.56 -14.70
N TRP A 266 -0.42 13.85 -13.75
CA TRP A 266 -0.03 12.47 -13.43
C TRP A 266 -0.60 11.47 -14.45
N ALA A 267 -1.81 11.70 -14.94
CA ALA A 267 -2.44 10.84 -15.93
C ALA A 267 -1.76 10.89 -17.30
N LEU A 268 -1.14 12.03 -17.65
CA LEU A 268 -0.32 12.22 -18.86
C LEU A 268 1.10 11.65 -18.71
N ASP A 269 1.57 11.46 -17.49
CA ASP A 269 2.91 10.96 -17.22
C ASP A 269 2.93 9.43 -17.29
N ARG A 270 3.47 8.91 -18.41
CA ARG A 270 3.61 7.47 -18.63
C ARG A 270 4.45 6.78 -17.55
N SER A 271 5.40 7.48 -16.92
CA SER A 271 6.24 6.91 -15.85
C SER A 271 5.43 6.55 -14.60
N LYS A 272 4.25 7.17 -14.39
CA LYS A 272 3.33 6.81 -13.30
C LYS A 272 2.61 5.48 -13.53
N GLY A 273 2.75 4.86 -14.70
CA GLY A 273 2.28 3.50 -14.94
C GLY A 273 0.76 3.31 -14.96
N MET A 274 -0.03 4.37 -15.14
CA MET A 274 -1.49 4.26 -15.11
C MET A 274 -2.02 3.49 -16.31
N LEU A 275 -2.81 2.45 -16.08
CA LEU A 275 -3.31 1.54 -17.11
C LEU A 275 -4.83 1.47 -17.14
N ILE A 276 -5.38 1.30 -18.34
CA ILE A 276 -6.74 0.81 -18.58
C ILE A 276 -6.63 -0.69 -18.90
N CYS A 277 -7.06 -1.54 -17.97
CA CYS A 277 -6.78 -2.98 -17.96
C CYS A 277 -8.02 -3.83 -18.19
N TRP A 278 -7.84 -4.94 -18.90
CA TRP A 278 -8.84 -6.00 -19.10
C TRP A 278 -8.36 -7.38 -18.63
N GLY A 279 -7.07 -7.52 -18.29
CA GLY A 279 -6.48 -8.77 -17.82
C GLY A 279 -5.73 -8.65 -16.50
N LEU A 280 -5.71 -9.75 -15.74
CA LEU A 280 -4.98 -9.94 -14.49
C LEU A 280 -4.36 -11.35 -14.48
N ASN A 281 -3.03 -11.43 -14.31
CA ASN A 281 -2.29 -12.69 -14.19
C ASN A 281 -2.50 -13.69 -15.35
N GLY A 282 -2.69 -13.22 -16.58
CA GLY A 282 -2.90 -14.16 -17.70
C GLY A 282 -4.36 -14.50 -17.97
N GLU A 283 -5.27 -13.98 -17.16
CA GLU A 283 -6.71 -14.25 -17.23
C GLU A 283 -7.50 -12.95 -17.43
N ASP A 284 -8.71 -13.06 -17.98
CA ASP A 284 -9.66 -11.95 -17.92
C ASP A 284 -9.89 -11.53 -16.46
N LEU A 285 -10.20 -10.26 -16.25
CA LEU A 285 -10.63 -9.79 -14.93
C LEU A 285 -11.82 -10.62 -14.45
N SER A 286 -11.84 -10.98 -13.17
CA SER A 286 -13.01 -11.54 -12.53
C SER A 286 -14.10 -10.45 -12.36
N PRO A 287 -15.36 -10.83 -12.18
CA PRO A 287 -16.43 -9.88 -11.86
C PRO A 287 -16.08 -8.93 -10.71
N ASP A 288 -15.55 -9.46 -9.61
CA ASP A 288 -15.21 -8.68 -8.42
C ASP A 288 -14.02 -7.72 -8.64
N HIS A 289 -13.19 -7.99 -9.65
CA HIS A 289 -12.01 -7.20 -9.99
C HIS A 289 -12.22 -6.26 -11.18
N GLY A 290 -13.45 -6.14 -11.68
CA GLY A 290 -13.82 -5.11 -12.64
C GLY A 290 -14.04 -5.59 -14.08
N TYR A 291 -14.32 -6.86 -14.30
CA TYR A 291 -14.67 -7.38 -15.64
C TYR A 291 -15.70 -6.48 -16.35
N PRO A 292 -15.48 -6.06 -17.61
CA PRO A 292 -14.37 -6.43 -18.48
C PRO A 292 -13.23 -5.42 -18.51
N LEU A 293 -13.36 -4.27 -17.82
CA LEU A 293 -12.42 -3.16 -17.94
C LEU A 293 -12.30 -2.37 -16.63
N ARG A 294 -11.07 -2.05 -16.21
CA ARG A 294 -10.81 -1.23 -15.02
C ARG A 294 -9.68 -0.25 -15.24
N LEU A 295 -9.60 0.75 -14.36
CA LEU A 295 -8.41 1.57 -14.15
C LEU A 295 -7.48 0.89 -13.13
N VAL A 296 -6.17 0.98 -13.36
CA VAL A 296 -5.09 0.62 -12.40
C VAL A 296 -4.11 1.79 -12.30
N VAL A 297 -3.80 2.20 -11.07
CA VAL A 297 -2.95 3.37 -10.78
C VAL A 297 -1.85 2.97 -9.79
N PRO A 298 -0.67 2.55 -10.26
CA PRO A 298 0.41 2.09 -9.40
C PRO A 298 0.79 3.08 -8.29
N GLY A 299 1.16 2.55 -7.12
CA GLY A 299 1.60 3.35 -5.97
C GLY A 299 0.51 4.19 -5.30
N GLN A 300 -0.77 4.02 -5.69
CA GLN A 300 -1.91 4.69 -5.07
C GLN A 300 -2.87 3.69 -4.41
N ILE A 301 -3.75 4.20 -3.54
CA ILE A 301 -4.80 3.39 -2.93
C ILE A 301 -5.77 2.80 -3.98
N GLY A 302 -6.28 1.59 -3.72
CA GLY A 302 -7.25 0.93 -4.58
C GLY A 302 -8.54 1.74 -4.81
N GLY A 303 -8.88 2.66 -3.89
CA GLY A 303 -9.99 3.62 -4.05
C GLY A 303 -9.77 4.68 -5.14
N ARG A 304 -8.68 4.61 -5.90
CA ARG A 304 -8.45 5.40 -7.11
C ARG A 304 -8.46 4.57 -8.39
N MET A 305 -8.67 3.25 -8.26
CA MET A 305 -8.58 2.27 -9.35
C MET A 305 -9.97 1.75 -9.71
N VAL A 306 -10.77 2.61 -10.34
CA VAL A 306 -12.19 2.39 -10.67
C VAL A 306 -12.38 1.09 -11.44
N LYS A 307 -13.25 0.22 -10.92
CA LYS A 307 -13.67 -1.04 -11.54
C LYS A 307 -14.85 -0.80 -12.49
N TRP A 308 -15.07 -1.72 -13.44
CA TRP A 308 -16.19 -1.67 -14.39
C TRP A 308 -16.24 -0.33 -15.14
N LEU A 309 -15.08 0.15 -15.60
CA LEU A 309 -14.85 1.49 -16.08
C LEU A 309 -15.67 1.77 -17.36
N LYS A 310 -16.51 2.80 -17.31
CA LYS A 310 -17.37 3.21 -18.44
C LYS A 310 -17.02 4.57 -19.02
N ARG A 311 -16.54 5.49 -18.20
CA ARG A 311 -16.39 6.90 -18.59
C ARG A 311 -15.10 7.49 -18.03
N ILE A 312 -14.39 8.22 -18.90
CA ILE A 312 -13.26 9.08 -18.57
C ILE A 312 -13.65 10.50 -19.01
N GLU A 313 -13.65 11.46 -18.09
CA GLU A 313 -13.94 12.86 -18.35
C GLU A 313 -12.73 13.73 -18.01
N ILE A 314 -12.26 14.53 -18.97
CA ILE A 314 -11.23 15.52 -18.70
C ILE A 314 -11.92 16.80 -18.24
N SER A 315 -11.57 17.31 -17.06
CA SER A 315 -12.34 18.34 -16.37
C SER A 315 -11.47 19.47 -15.80
N ASP A 316 -12.12 20.59 -15.51
CA ASP A 316 -11.55 21.79 -14.87
C ASP A 316 -11.49 21.72 -13.34
N ARG A 317 -12.06 20.66 -12.78
CA ARG A 317 -12.20 20.39 -11.35
C ARG A 317 -12.13 18.89 -11.07
N GLU A 318 -11.94 18.54 -9.80
CA GLU A 318 -11.95 17.14 -9.37
C GLU A 318 -13.33 16.50 -9.50
N SER A 319 -13.38 15.17 -9.35
CA SER A 319 -14.62 14.39 -9.40
C SER A 319 -15.67 14.94 -8.43
N GLN A 320 -16.92 15.02 -8.89
CA GLN A 320 -18.05 15.43 -8.06
C GLN A 320 -18.88 14.24 -7.54
N HIS A 321 -18.36 13.01 -7.71
CA HIS A 321 -19.01 11.79 -7.22
C HIS A 321 -19.02 11.77 -5.68
N HIS A 322 -20.10 11.25 -5.08
CA HIS A 322 -20.26 11.24 -3.63
C HIS A 322 -19.07 10.58 -2.89
N LEU A 323 -18.62 9.41 -3.37
CA LEU A 323 -17.52 8.67 -2.74
C LEU A 323 -16.12 9.23 -3.02
N HIS A 324 -15.99 10.25 -3.90
CA HIS A 324 -14.76 11.02 -4.00
C HIS A 324 -14.54 11.88 -2.74
N PHE A 325 -15.64 12.44 -2.20
CA PHE A 325 -15.60 13.29 -1.01
C PHE A 325 -15.74 12.50 0.29
N PHE A 326 -16.75 11.62 0.38
CA PHE A 326 -17.17 10.97 1.64
C PHE A 326 -16.50 9.60 1.90
N ASP A 327 -15.42 9.29 1.19
CA ASP A 327 -14.60 8.08 1.40
C ASP A 327 -13.14 8.38 1.04
N ASN A 328 -12.21 7.49 1.40
CA ASN A 328 -10.80 7.58 1.02
C ASN A 328 -10.12 8.91 1.40
N LYS A 329 -10.38 9.38 2.63
CA LYS A 329 -9.73 10.55 3.25
C LYS A 329 -9.04 10.20 4.55
N LEU A 330 -7.88 10.81 4.77
CA LEU A 330 -7.11 10.75 6.03
C LEU A 330 -7.38 12.04 6.81
N LEU A 331 -8.44 12.03 7.62
CA LEU A 331 -8.83 13.21 8.41
C LEU A 331 -7.82 13.49 9.55
N PRO A 332 -7.70 14.74 10.02
CA PRO A 332 -6.85 15.08 11.16
C PRO A 332 -7.19 14.29 12.41
N THR A 333 -6.19 13.96 13.25
CA THR A 333 -6.38 13.20 14.51
C THR A 333 -7.33 13.88 15.49
N THR A 334 -7.49 15.21 15.40
CA THR A 334 -8.42 16.00 16.22
C THR A 334 -9.88 15.85 15.80
N VAL A 335 -10.16 15.23 14.65
CA VAL A 335 -11.53 15.03 14.15
C VAL A 335 -12.03 13.65 14.58
N THR A 336 -13.03 13.66 15.47
CA THR A 336 -13.71 12.44 15.92
C THR A 336 -14.59 11.83 14.83
N ALA A 337 -14.93 10.55 14.97
CA ALA A 337 -15.87 9.87 14.08
C ALA A 337 -17.25 10.54 14.03
N ASP A 338 -17.72 11.08 15.17
CA ASP A 338 -19.00 11.78 15.23
C ASP A 338 -18.97 13.16 14.57
N GLN A 339 -17.87 13.90 14.72
CA GLN A 339 -17.68 15.15 13.97
C GLN A 339 -17.62 14.88 12.46
N ALA A 340 -16.87 13.85 12.04
CA ALA A 340 -16.82 13.46 10.64
C ALA A 340 -18.21 13.11 10.09
N ARG A 341 -19.11 12.48 10.87
CA ARG A 341 -20.50 12.22 10.45
C ARG A 341 -21.37 13.48 10.33
N LYS A 342 -21.14 14.47 11.19
CA LYS A 342 -22.00 15.66 11.33
C LYS A 342 -21.55 16.86 10.50
N GLU A 343 -20.25 16.94 10.19
CA GLU A 343 -19.64 18.13 9.61
C GLU A 343 -19.06 17.85 8.21
N ASP A 344 -19.82 18.22 7.17
CA ASP A 344 -19.45 17.99 5.77
C ASP A 344 -18.13 18.65 5.34
N LYS A 345 -17.75 19.78 5.97
CA LYS A 345 -16.54 20.55 5.61
C LYS A 345 -15.26 19.70 5.61
N TRP A 346 -15.17 18.68 6.46
CA TRP A 346 -14.00 17.79 6.53
C TRP A 346 -13.85 16.94 5.27
N TRP A 347 -14.95 16.62 4.60
CA TRP A 347 -14.99 15.78 3.41
C TRP A 347 -14.78 16.55 2.12
N TYR A 348 -14.99 17.86 2.10
CA TYR A 348 -14.72 18.70 0.93
C TYR A 348 -13.32 19.31 0.94
N ASP A 349 -12.58 19.25 2.05
CA ASP A 349 -11.19 19.72 2.09
C ASP A 349 -10.26 18.72 1.36
N PRO A 350 -9.63 19.13 0.24
CA PRO A 350 -8.82 18.26 -0.62
C PRO A 350 -7.48 17.86 0.03
N LYS A 351 -7.01 18.57 1.07
CA LYS A 351 -5.75 18.23 1.76
C LYS A 351 -5.78 16.84 2.39
N TYR A 352 -6.99 16.34 2.68
CA TYR A 352 -7.17 15.03 3.30
C TYR A 352 -7.42 13.91 2.29
N ILE A 353 -7.46 14.20 0.98
CA ILE A 353 -7.59 13.18 -0.06
C ILE A 353 -6.37 12.26 -0.03
N ILE A 354 -6.62 10.96 0.08
CA ILE A 354 -5.56 9.96 -0.05
C ILE A 354 -5.39 9.64 -1.54
N ASN A 355 -4.16 9.77 -2.05
CA ASN A 355 -3.80 9.31 -3.39
C ASN A 355 -2.70 8.26 -3.28
N GLU A 356 -1.46 8.69 -3.14
CA GLU A 356 -0.30 7.80 -2.96
C GLU A 356 -0.37 7.06 -1.62
N LEU A 357 0.12 5.82 -1.61
CA LEU A 357 0.29 5.03 -0.39
C LEU A 357 1.40 5.61 0.49
N ASN A 358 1.29 5.39 1.81
CA ASN A 358 2.38 5.61 2.74
C ASN A 358 3.26 4.34 2.84
N VAL A 359 4.45 4.50 3.43
CA VAL A 359 5.34 3.38 3.75
C VAL A 359 4.65 2.47 4.77
N ASN A 360 4.60 1.17 4.48
CA ASN A 360 3.99 0.17 5.35
C ASN A 360 4.75 -1.15 5.26
N ALA A 361 4.66 -1.94 6.33
CA ALA A 361 5.21 -3.29 6.41
C ALA A 361 4.39 -4.11 7.43
N ALA A 362 4.34 -5.42 7.22
CA ALA A 362 3.73 -6.35 8.15
C ALA A 362 4.60 -7.59 8.29
N ILE A 363 4.59 -8.19 9.48
CA ILE A 363 5.22 -9.48 9.77
C ILE A 363 4.23 -10.56 9.36
N CYS A 364 4.65 -11.50 8.51
CA CYS A 364 3.85 -12.65 8.10
C CYS A 364 4.30 -13.91 8.84
N LEU A 365 5.61 -14.07 9.06
CA LEU A 365 6.21 -15.16 9.82
C LEU A 365 7.00 -14.60 11.00
N PRO A 366 6.83 -15.14 12.23
CA PRO A 366 5.88 -16.21 12.60
C PRO A 366 4.42 -15.76 12.45
N SER A 367 3.54 -16.70 12.09
CA SER A 367 2.09 -16.47 11.91
C SER A 367 1.39 -16.29 13.26
N HIS A 368 0.15 -15.80 13.22
CA HIS A 368 -0.69 -15.70 14.40
C HIS A 368 -0.92 -17.09 15.05
N ASN A 369 -0.59 -17.21 16.34
CA ASN A 369 -0.59 -18.43 17.16
C ASN A 369 0.44 -19.50 16.78
N ASP A 370 1.42 -19.20 15.92
CA ASP A 370 2.56 -20.09 15.74
C ASP A 370 3.28 -20.31 17.07
N THR A 371 3.75 -21.54 17.28
CA THR A 371 4.48 -21.93 18.49
C THR A 371 5.80 -22.57 18.12
N ILE A 372 6.87 -22.19 18.82
CA ILE A 372 8.20 -22.77 18.68
C ILE A 372 8.57 -23.47 19.98
N GLN A 373 8.89 -24.76 19.89
CA GLN A 373 9.46 -25.52 20.99
C GLN A 373 10.96 -25.22 21.09
N LEU A 374 11.42 -24.97 22.30
CA LEU A 374 12.85 -24.76 22.54
C LEU A 374 13.56 -26.10 22.59
N ALA A 375 14.70 -26.19 21.91
CA ALA A 375 15.52 -27.40 21.96
C ALA A 375 16.04 -27.66 23.38
N SER A 376 15.86 -28.88 23.87
CA SER A 376 16.43 -29.35 25.14
C SER A 376 17.94 -29.58 24.99
N GLY A 377 18.75 -28.54 25.18
CA GLY A 377 20.21 -28.62 25.14
C GLY A 377 20.89 -27.26 25.01
N THR A 378 21.97 -27.03 25.75
CA THR A 378 22.63 -25.71 25.84
C THR A 378 23.38 -25.27 24.58
N SER A 379 23.65 -26.18 23.62
CA SER A 379 24.69 -25.96 22.60
C SER A 379 24.22 -25.72 21.16
N THR A 380 22.94 -25.93 20.81
CA THR A 380 22.44 -25.66 19.45
C THR A 380 21.85 -24.25 19.35
N MET A 381 22.36 -23.46 18.40
CA MET A 381 21.79 -22.17 18.02
C MET A 381 20.44 -22.44 17.33
N GLN A 382 19.33 -21.94 17.90
CA GLN A 382 18.01 -22.05 17.30
C GLN A 382 17.64 -20.67 16.72
N VAL A 383 17.45 -20.61 15.41
CA VAL A 383 17.16 -19.38 14.69
C VAL A 383 15.69 -19.36 14.29
N LEU A 384 15.02 -18.23 14.52
CA LEU A 384 13.69 -17.92 14.00
C LEU A 384 13.85 -17.01 12.78
N ALA A 385 13.32 -17.45 11.63
CA ALA A 385 13.15 -16.58 10.48
C ALA A 385 11.94 -15.67 10.70
N VAL A 386 12.18 -14.36 10.77
CA VAL A 386 11.13 -13.34 10.78
C VAL A 386 11.02 -12.78 9.37
N GLU A 387 9.84 -12.90 8.78
CA GLU A 387 9.61 -12.54 7.38
C GLU A 387 8.31 -11.78 7.19
N GLY A 388 8.26 -10.99 6.12
CA GLY A 388 7.08 -10.21 5.80
C GLY A 388 7.18 -9.50 4.47
N TYR A 389 6.20 -8.64 4.22
CA TYR A 389 6.18 -7.76 3.06
C TYR A 389 6.37 -6.30 3.50
N ALA A 390 6.79 -5.44 2.56
CA ALA A 390 6.74 -3.99 2.69
C ALA A 390 6.31 -3.35 1.37
N TYR A 391 5.68 -2.18 1.43
CA TYR A 391 5.29 -1.38 0.27
C TYR A 391 5.31 0.12 0.60
N THR A 392 5.37 0.95 -0.43
CA THR A 392 5.15 2.40 -0.34
C THR A 392 4.37 2.87 -1.59
N GLY A 393 4.07 4.16 -1.67
CA GLY A 393 3.34 4.76 -2.77
C GLY A 393 4.22 5.51 -3.77
N GLY A 394 3.56 6.08 -4.78
CA GLY A 394 4.15 7.05 -5.70
C GLY A 394 5.25 6.55 -6.63
N GLY A 395 5.45 5.23 -6.69
CA GLY A 395 6.56 4.62 -7.42
C GLY A 395 7.86 4.57 -6.63
N ARG A 396 7.82 4.85 -5.32
CA ARG A 396 9.04 4.89 -4.51
C ARG A 396 9.55 3.49 -4.15
N ARG A 397 10.86 3.34 -4.03
CA ARG A 397 11.48 2.11 -3.55
C ARG A 397 11.56 2.05 -2.03
N ILE A 398 11.19 0.93 -1.42
CA ILE A 398 11.56 0.60 -0.03
C ILE A 398 13.06 0.34 -0.01
N THR A 399 13.83 1.15 0.72
CA THR A 399 15.30 1.04 0.79
C THR A 399 15.78 0.34 2.05
N ARG A 400 14.93 0.29 3.08
CA ARG A 400 15.30 -0.29 4.37
C ARG A 400 14.10 -0.88 5.09
N VAL A 401 14.27 -2.07 5.65
CA VAL A 401 13.36 -2.70 6.61
C VAL A 401 14.18 -3.10 7.83
N GLU A 402 13.68 -2.77 9.01
CA GLU A 402 14.37 -3.01 10.27
C GLU A 402 13.42 -3.67 11.27
N VAL A 403 13.95 -4.61 12.03
CA VAL A 403 13.25 -5.30 13.12
C VAL A 403 13.89 -4.98 14.45
N THR A 404 13.05 -4.74 15.47
CA THR A 404 13.46 -4.55 16.86
C THR A 404 12.81 -5.61 17.75
N LEU A 405 13.53 -5.97 18.82
CA LEU A 405 13.07 -6.88 19.89
C LEU A 405 12.96 -6.16 21.25
N ASP A 406 13.27 -4.87 21.29
CA ASP A 406 13.39 -4.03 22.49
C ASP A 406 12.64 -2.69 22.31
N ASP A 407 11.55 -2.71 21.54
CA ASP A 407 10.68 -1.56 21.22
C ASP A 407 11.43 -0.32 20.71
N GLY A 408 12.49 -0.57 19.95
CA GLY A 408 13.20 0.43 19.16
C GLY A 408 14.48 0.99 19.77
N GLU A 409 14.94 0.44 20.90
CA GLU A 409 16.27 0.75 21.45
C GLU A 409 17.38 0.28 20.49
N THR A 410 17.23 -0.92 19.93
CA THR A 410 18.13 -1.46 18.89
C THR A 410 17.35 -2.01 17.70
N TRP A 411 18.02 -2.02 16.54
CA TRP A 411 17.45 -2.42 15.27
C TRP A 411 18.37 -3.38 14.53
N ARG A 412 17.79 -4.41 13.93
CA ARG A 412 18.45 -5.33 13.00
C ARG A 412 17.99 -5.03 11.59
N LEU A 413 18.93 -4.89 10.68
CA LEU A 413 18.65 -4.68 9.27
C LEU A 413 18.18 -6.00 8.63
N CYS A 414 17.10 -5.95 7.85
CA CYS A 414 16.58 -7.10 7.13
C CYS A 414 17.16 -7.17 5.71
N ASP A 415 17.29 -8.38 5.17
CA ASP A 415 17.55 -8.61 3.76
C ASP A 415 16.25 -8.38 2.97
N ILE A 416 16.28 -7.55 1.94
CA ILE A 416 15.11 -7.22 1.11
C ILE A 416 15.26 -7.86 -0.26
N ARG A 417 14.18 -8.50 -0.73
CA ARG A 417 14.04 -9.06 -2.08
C ARG A 417 13.01 -8.26 -2.86
N TYR A 418 13.37 -7.86 -4.08
CA TYR A 418 12.52 -7.10 -5.00
C TYR A 418 12.23 -7.92 -6.26
N PRO A 419 11.22 -8.82 -6.26
CA PRO A 419 10.93 -9.63 -7.44
C PRO A 419 10.52 -8.78 -8.67
N GLU A 420 10.05 -7.55 -8.46
CA GLU A 420 9.81 -6.59 -9.54
C GLU A 420 11.04 -6.33 -10.42
N ASP A 421 12.24 -6.33 -9.84
CA ASP A 421 13.48 -6.05 -10.57
C ASP A 421 13.80 -7.15 -11.60
N LEU A 422 13.25 -8.36 -11.45
CA LEU A 422 13.36 -9.41 -12.45
C LEU A 422 12.68 -8.99 -13.76
N TYR A 423 11.57 -8.23 -13.71
CA TYR A 423 10.92 -7.69 -14.90
C TYR A 423 11.67 -6.49 -15.53
N ARG A 424 12.64 -5.91 -14.81
CA ARG A 424 13.60 -4.94 -15.38
C ARG A 424 14.75 -5.64 -16.07
N MET A 425 15.25 -6.71 -15.46
CA MET A 425 16.40 -7.47 -15.95
C MET A 425 16.04 -8.35 -17.16
N TYR A 426 14.81 -8.85 -17.20
CA TYR A 426 14.33 -9.80 -18.20
C TYR A 426 13.02 -9.30 -18.85
N PRO A 427 13.08 -8.20 -19.64
CA PRO A 427 11.89 -7.68 -20.31
C PRO A 427 11.35 -8.69 -21.33
N VAL A 428 10.03 -8.75 -21.46
CA VAL A 428 9.31 -9.62 -22.40
C VAL A 428 8.59 -8.75 -23.42
N GLY A 429 8.97 -8.85 -24.69
CA GLY A 429 8.34 -8.11 -25.78
C GLY A 429 7.35 -8.95 -26.58
N LYS A 430 6.26 -8.32 -27.05
CA LYS A 430 5.30 -8.90 -28.02
C LYS A 430 4.72 -10.26 -27.62
N HIS A 431 4.54 -10.50 -26.31
CA HIS A 431 3.91 -11.72 -25.85
C HIS A 431 2.44 -11.75 -26.31
N PRO A 432 1.92 -12.86 -26.87
CA PRO A 432 0.56 -12.92 -27.41
C PRO A 432 -0.53 -12.53 -26.41
N TYR A 433 -0.35 -12.93 -25.14
CA TYR A 433 -1.24 -12.57 -24.05
C TYR A 433 -0.85 -11.25 -23.34
N TYR A 434 0.37 -11.18 -22.79
CA TYR A 434 0.82 -10.08 -21.95
C TYR A 434 1.24 -8.80 -22.70
N GLY A 435 1.32 -8.81 -24.03
CA GLY A 435 1.90 -7.71 -24.78
C GLY A 435 3.36 -7.48 -24.38
N ASN A 436 3.73 -6.25 -24.04
CA ASN A 436 5.06 -5.92 -23.54
C ASN A 436 5.07 -5.88 -21.99
N ILE A 437 5.94 -6.65 -21.37
CA ILE A 437 6.34 -6.50 -19.97
C ILE A 437 7.75 -5.91 -19.97
N ASP A 438 7.85 -4.60 -19.80
CA ASP A 438 9.13 -3.91 -19.89
C ASP A 438 9.19 -2.77 -18.87
N LEU A 439 10.06 -2.95 -17.87
CA LEU A 439 10.36 -1.96 -16.83
C LEU A 439 11.77 -1.35 -16.98
N THR A 440 12.44 -1.55 -18.12
CA THR A 440 13.83 -1.09 -18.32
C THR A 440 13.99 0.44 -18.30
N MET A 441 12.93 1.17 -18.66
CA MET A 441 12.96 2.63 -18.83
C MET A 441 12.27 3.41 -17.70
N THR A 442 11.99 2.77 -16.56
CA THR A 442 11.39 3.43 -15.39
C THR A 442 12.24 3.17 -14.17
N ASP A 443 12.42 4.14 -13.28
CA ASP A 443 13.01 3.91 -11.96
C ASP A 443 11.94 3.60 -10.89
N MET A 444 10.66 3.69 -11.25
CA MET A 444 9.53 3.57 -10.32
C MET A 444 9.31 2.13 -9.87
N SER A 445 9.20 1.88 -8.57
CA SER A 445 8.75 0.61 -7.99
C SER A 445 7.23 0.59 -7.80
N PHE A 446 6.54 -0.27 -8.54
CA PHE A 446 5.08 -0.42 -8.53
C PHE A 446 4.58 -1.54 -7.63
N SER A 447 5.49 -2.40 -7.16
CA SER A 447 5.14 -3.58 -6.38
C SER A 447 5.76 -3.58 -4.98
N TRP A 448 5.17 -4.38 -4.10
CA TRP A 448 5.72 -4.72 -2.80
C TRP A 448 7.07 -5.43 -2.91
N CYS A 449 7.81 -5.43 -1.81
CA CYS A 449 9.00 -6.24 -1.64
C CYS A 449 8.82 -7.19 -0.45
N PHE A 450 9.62 -8.25 -0.42
CA PHE A 450 9.68 -9.20 0.69
C PHE A 450 10.93 -8.96 1.49
N TRP A 451 10.88 -9.18 2.79
CA TRP A 451 12.04 -9.02 3.66
C TRP A 451 12.16 -10.20 4.62
N LYS A 452 13.39 -10.50 5.02
CA LYS A 452 13.73 -11.56 5.97
C LYS A 452 14.82 -11.08 6.93
N VAL A 453 14.72 -11.50 8.19
CA VAL A 453 15.83 -11.43 9.14
C VAL A 453 15.84 -12.68 10.02
N GLU A 454 17.03 -13.17 10.31
CA GLU A 454 17.24 -14.30 11.20
C GLU A 454 17.48 -13.82 12.62
N VAL A 455 16.66 -14.31 13.55
CA VAL A 455 16.70 -13.93 14.96
C VAL A 455 17.07 -15.15 15.79
N ASP A 456 18.16 -15.07 16.54
CA ASP A 456 18.48 -16.07 17.56
C ASP A 456 17.37 -16.13 18.62
N VAL A 457 16.74 -17.29 18.79
CA VAL A 457 15.70 -17.54 19.78
C VAL A 457 16.22 -17.31 21.20
N LYS A 458 17.51 -17.61 21.48
CA LYS A 458 18.12 -17.26 22.76
C LYS A 458 18.13 -15.75 22.99
N SER A 459 18.31 -14.93 21.96
CA SER A 459 18.22 -13.47 22.11
C SER A 459 16.82 -13.00 22.54
N ILE A 460 15.76 -13.72 22.15
CA ILE A 460 14.38 -13.47 22.60
C ILE A 460 14.19 -13.93 24.06
N LEU A 461 14.82 -15.03 24.46
CA LEU A 461 14.69 -15.59 25.81
C LEU A 461 15.53 -14.85 26.86
N VAL A 462 16.79 -14.55 26.53
CA VAL A 462 17.80 -13.94 27.40
C VAL A 462 17.56 -12.44 27.54
N ASN A 463 17.05 -11.77 26.51
CA ASN A 463 16.60 -10.40 26.66
C ASN A 463 15.40 -10.41 27.63
N ARG A 464 15.61 -9.87 28.84
CA ARG A 464 14.60 -9.79 29.89
C ARG A 464 13.39 -8.96 29.48
N ASN A 465 13.45 -8.27 28.32
CA ASN A 465 12.42 -7.37 27.82
C ASN A 465 11.75 -7.68 26.48
N ALA A 466 12.07 -8.76 25.76
CA ALA A 466 11.45 -9.03 24.46
C ALA A 466 9.98 -9.50 24.58
N GLY A 467 9.04 -8.55 24.69
CA GLY A 467 7.59 -8.79 24.67
C GLY A 467 6.98 -8.75 23.26
N PHE A 468 7.70 -8.16 22.30
CA PHE A 468 7.27 -8.00 20.92
C PHE A 468 8.43 -8.17 19.93
N ILE A 469 8.10 -8.62 18.73
CA ILE A 469 8.87 -8.36 17.52
C ILE A 469 8.16 -7.23 16.79
N ALA A 470 8.85 -6.12 16.52
CA ALA A 470 8.28 -5.00 15.76
C ALA A 470 9.08 -4.74 14.49
N VAL A 471 8.37 -4.38 13.41
CA VAL A 471 8.99 -4.01 12.13
C VAL A 471 8.64 -2.57 11.74
N ARG A 472 9.61 -1.89 11.13
CA ARG A 472 9.42 -0.63 10.40
C ARG A 472 10.12 -0.70 9.05
N ALA A 473 9.59 0.04 8.08
CA ALA A 473 10.20 0.24 6.77
C ALA A 473 10.48 1.73 6.52
N MET A 474 11.41 2.00 5.61
CA MET A 474 11.76 3.32 5.08
C MET A 474 11.88 3.26 3.56
N ASP A 475 11.37 4.29 2.89
CA ASP A 475 11.52 4.44 1.43
C ASP A 475 12.68 5.37 1.04
N GLU A 476 12.94 5.48 -0.26
CA GLU A 476 14.02 6.30 -0.82
C GLU A 476 13.87 7.81 -0.59
N ALA A 477 12.64 8.27 -0.26
CA ALA A 477 12.40 9.64 0.18
C ALA A 477 12.66 9.83 1.68
N LEU A 478 13.23 8.81 2.34
CA LEU A 478 13.50 8.75 3.78
C LEU A 478 12.23 8.84 4.64
N SER A 479 11.05 8.57 4.06
CA SER A 479 9.82 8.46 4.82
C SER A 479 9.84 7.14 5.59
N ILE A 480 9.49 7.18 6.87
CA ILE A 480 9.57 6.02 7.77
C ILE A 480 8.21 5.74 8.42
N MET A 481 7.92 4.47 8.68
CA MET A 481 6.76 4.09 9.50
C MET A 481 6.85 4.71 10.91
N PRO A 482 5.80 5.40 11.40
CA PRO A 482 5.82 6.04 12.70
C PRO A 482 5.77 5.02 13.86
N ARG A 483 6.37 5.37 15.00
CA ARG A 483 6.19 4.60 16.25
C ARG A 483 4.74 4.63 16.72
N ASP A 484 4.14 5.81 16.61
CA ASP A 484 2.84 6.14 17.17
C ASP A 484 1.73 6.05 16.13
N MET A 485 0.56 5.63 16.60
CA MET A 485 -0.60 5.49 15.75
C MET A 485 -1.17 6.87 15.41
N TYR A 486 -1.27 7.15 14.10
CA TYR A 486 -2.10 8.22 13.58
C TYR A 486 -3.55 7.73 13.49
N TRP A 487 -4.27 7.76 14.61
CA TRP A 487 -5.69 7.43 14.62
C TRP A 487 -6.49 8.51 13.87
N ASN A 488 -7.43 8.09 13.01
CA ASN A 488 -8.30 9.00 12.28
C ASN A 488 -9.70 8.41 12.13
N ALA A 489 -10.71 9.26 11.89
CA ALA A 489 -12.10 8.83 11.85
C ALA A 489 -12.43 7.71 10.84
N THR A 490 -11.77 7.65 9.67
CA THR A 490 -11.98 6.59 8.67
C THR A 490 -11.14 5.34 8.95
N SER A 491 -10.22 5.45 9.91
CA SER A 491 -9.22 4.47 10.29
C SER A 491 -8.47 3.92 9.06
N MET A 492 -8.09 4.82 8.15
CA MET A 492 -7.34 4.52 6.93
C MET A 492 -5.85 4.82 7.10
N MET A 493 -5.03 4.24 6.21
CA MET A 493 -3.58 4.48 6.10
C MET A 493 -2.81 4.19 7.39
N ASN A 494 -3.26 3.20 8.18
CA ASN A 494 -2.57 2.79 9.38
C ASN A 494 -1.21 2.18 9.05
N SER A 495 -0.13 2.84 9.44
CA SER A 495 1.25 2.42 9.14
C SER A 495 2.20 2.49 10.34
N TRP A 496 1.68 2.63 11.55
CA TRP A 496 2.53 2.50 12.74
C TRP A 496 3.22 1.13 12.79
N TRP A 497 4.30 1.00 13.55
CA TRP A 497 5.09 -0.25 13.59
C TRP A 497 4.18 -1.46 13.80
N PHE A 498 4.32 -2.46 12.94
CA PHE A 498 3.57 -3.70 13.09
C PHE A 498 4.24 -4.54 14.17
N ARG A 499 3.48 -4.97 15.18
CA ARG A 499 4.00 -5.66 16.37
C ARG A 499 3.40 -7.04 16.53
N VAL A 500 4.24 -8.06 16.67
CA VAL A 500 3.84 -9.42 17.01
C VAL A 500 4.25 -9.69 18.46
N ALA A 501 3.28 -9.94 19.33
CA ALA A 501 3.53 -10.25 20.73
C ALA A 501 4.18 -11.63 20.87
N ILE A 502 5.04 -11.77 21.88
CA ILE A 502 5.74 -13.01 22.21
C ILE A 502 5.29 -13.46 23.60
N TYR A 503 4.76 -14.67 23.69
CA TYR A 503 4.39 -15.31 24.96
C TYR A 503 5.34 -16.45 25.25
N LYS A 504 5.90 -16.46 26.47
CA LYS A 504 6.67 -17.58 27.00
C LYS A 504 5.69 -18.54 27.67
N GLU A 505 5.58 -19.75 27.13
CA GLU A 505 4.66 -20.79 27.61
C GLU A 505 5.44 -22.00 28.14
N ASN A 506 4.74 -22.91 28.83
CA ASN A 506 5.33 -24.13 29.39
C ASN A 506 6.59 -23.85 30.23
N ASN A 507 6.51 -22.94 31.21
CA ASN A 507 7.65 -22.49 32.02
C ASN A 507 8.85 -21.96 31.21
N GLY A 508 8.56 -21.42 30.01
CA GLY A 508 9.57 -20.90 29.11
C GLY A 508 10.23 -21.96 28.23
N HIS A 509 9.63 -23.16 28.08
CA HIS A 509 10.06 -24.18 27.13
C HIS A 509 9.48 -24.00 25.71
N SER A 510 8.51 -23.09 25.54
CA SER A 510 7.99 -22.73 24.22
C SER A 510 7.68 -21.24 24.10
N LEU A 511 7.70 -20.74 22.86
CA LEU A 511 7.29 -19.38 22.50
C LEU A 511 6.03 -19.45 21.64
N ARG A 512 4.99 -18.67 21.96
CA ARG A 512 3.83 -18.45 21.08
C ARG A 512 3.79 -17.02 20.59
N PHE A 513 3.47 -16.83 19.31
CA PHE A 513 3.43 -15.52 18.67
C PHE A 513 1.99 -15.08 18.42
N GLU A 514 1.67 -13.81 18.65
CA GLU A 514 0.33 -13.28 18.44
C GLU A 514 0.40 -11.97 17.65
N HIS A 515 -0.22 -11.93 16.48
CA HIS A 515 -0.35 -10.70 15.67
C HIS A 515 -1.29 -9.67 16.35
N PRO A 516 -1.30 -8.39 15.91
CA PRO A 516 -2.14 -7.36 16.51
C PRO A 516 -3.62 -7.74 16.59
N THR A 517 -4.16 -8.24 15.48
CA THR A 517 -5.58 -8.53 15.32
C THR A 517 -5.79 -9.63 14.28
N VAL A 518 -6.86 -10.43 14.42
CA VAL A 518 -7.37 -11.30 13.35
C VAL A 518 -8.36 -10.51 12.48
N PRO A 519 -8.38 -10.62 11.14
CA PRO A 519 -9.26 -9.82 10.28
C PRO A 519 -10.76 -10.00 10.53
N GLY A 520 -11.56 -9.03 10.06
CA GLY A 520 -13.01 -9.03 10.23
C GLY A 520 -13.46 -8.93 11.69
N ASN A 521 -14.57 -9.58 12.02
CA ASN A 521 -15.13 -9.60 13.38
C ASN A 521 -14.67 -10.79 14.22
N ALA A 522 -13.72 -11.59 13.72
CA ALA A 522 -13.17 -12.70 14.49
C ALA A 522 -12.42 -12.19 15.73
N ASN A 523 -12.50 -12.96 16.82
CA ASN A 523 -11.74 -12.67 18.03
C ASN A 523 -10.27 -13.12 17.88
N GLY A 524 -9.37 -12.42 18.56
CA GLY A 524 -7.96 -12.77 18.66
C GLY A 524 -7.03 -11.60 18.37
N GLY A 525 -5.79 -11.76 18.80
CA GLY A 525 -4.75 -10.75 18.69
C GLY A 525 -4.46 -10.08 20.02
N TRP A 526 -3.23 -9.63 20.19
CA TRP A 526 -2.79 -9.05 21.47
C TRP A 526 -3.54 -7.75 21.80
N MET A 527 -4.00 -6.99 20.79
CA MET A 527 -4.77 -5.76 21.02
C MET A 527 -6.13 -6.05 21.66
N GLN A 528 -6.76 -7.16 21.29
CA GLN A 528 -8.01 -7.60 21.91
C GLN A 528 -7.79 -8.00 23.36
N ARG A 529 -6.76 -8.80 23.62
CA ARG A 529 -6.39 -9.21 24.97
C ARG A 529 -6.10 -8.01 25.88
N MET A 530 -5.45 -6.97 25.36
CA MET A 530 -5.22 -5.73 26.10
C MET A 530 -6.52 -5.01 26.45
N ASN A 531 -7.45 -4.89 25.50
CA ASN A 531 -8.77 -4.29 25.77
C ASN A 531 -9.56 -5.08 26.82
N GLU A 532 -9.55 -6.41 26.73
CA GLU A 532 -10.21 -7.30 27.72
C GLU A 532 -9.58 -7.15 29.11
N ALA A 533 -8.29 -6.82 29.18
CA ALA A 533 -7.59 -6.50 30.41
C ALA A 533 -7.76 -5.03 30.88
N GLY A 534 -8.56 -4.22 30.19
CA GLY A 534 -8.76 -2.80 30.51
C GLY A 534 -7.56 -1.91 30.21
N VAL A 535 -6.68 -2.33 29.30
CA VAL A 535 -5.46 -1.59 28.92
C VAL A 535 -5.61 -1.05 27.50
N ASN A 536 -5.33 0.25 27.32
CA ASN A 536 -5.33 0.86 25.99
C ASN A 536 -4.16 0.33 25.13
N PRO A 537 -4.42 -0.30 23.96
CA PRO A 537 -3.38 -0.85 23.08
C PRO A 537 -2.41 0.18 22.50
N SER A 538 -2.74 1.48 22.50
CA SER A 538 -1.85 2.54 22.00
C SER A 538 -0.92 3.12 23.06
N SER A 539 -1.08 2.76 24.35
CA SER A 539 -0.29 3.33 25.45
C SER A 539 1.17 2.84 25.41
N GLN A 540 2.11 3.78 25.22
CA GLN A 540 3.55 3.51 25.10
C GLN A 540 4.16 2.87 26.35
N SER A 541 3.73 3.27 27.55
CA SER A 541 4.31 2.79 28.82
C SER A 541 3.90 1.36 29.19
N MET A 542 2.84 0.82 28.59
CA MET A 542 2.21 -0.43 29.06
C MET A 542 2.44 -1.65 28.16
N LEU A 543 2.96 -1.47 26.94
CA LEU A 543 3.18 -2.57 25.99
C LEU A 543 4.17 -3.62 26.56
N MET A 544 5.25 -3.19 27.21
CA MET A 544 6.28 -4.11 27.73
C MET A 544 5.93 -4.78 29.06
N GLU A 545 5.19 -4.09 29.94
CA GLU A 545 5.02 -4.49 31.35
C GLU A 545 3.80 -5.40 31.58
N LYS A 546 2.70 -5.21 30.83
CA LYS A 546 1.42 -5.91 31.08
C LYS A 546 1.14 -7.12 30.18
N VAL A 547 1.69 -7.21 28.98
CA VAL A 547 1.59 -8.47 28.18
C VAL A 547 2.24 -9.64 28.92
N ARG A 548 3.26 -9.37 29.76
CA ARG A 548 3.87 -10.35 30.68
C ARG A 548 2.89 -10.87 31.74
N LEU A 549 2.07 -9.98 32.31
CA LEU A 549 1.15 -10.30 33.40
C LEU A 549 -0.10 -11.05 32.92
N LEU A 550 -0.45 -10.95 31.63
CA LEU A 550 -1.58 -11.65 31.03
C LEU A 550 -1.23 -13.09 30.56
N GLY A 551 0.05 -13.48 30.66
CA GLY A 551 0.52 -14.83 30.35
C GLY A 551 0.49 -15.81 31.55
N SER A 552 0.19 -15.34 32.77
CA SER A 552 0.02 -16.20 33.95
C SER A 552 -1.44 -16.68 34.07
N SER A 553 -1.61 -17.93 34.45
CA SER A 553 -2.91 -18.64 34.52
C SER A 553 -4.02 -17.91 35.29
N SER A 554 -5.27 -18.28 35.00
CA SER A 554 -6.53 -17.72 35.56
C SER A 554 -6.64 -17.65 37.09
N THR A 555 -5.72 -18.29 37.82
CA THR A 555 -5.67 -18.33 39.28
C THR A 555 -5.04 -17.08 39.91
N ASP A 556 -4.13 -16.39 39.20
CA ASP A 556 -3.44 -15.20 39.74
C ASP A 556 -4.30 -13.93 39.71
N MET A 557 -5.31 -13.91 38.84
CA MET A 557 -6.25 -12.78 38.68
C MET A 557 -7.10 -12.56 39.95
N TYR A 558 -7.34 -13.61 40.74
CA TYR A 558 -8.09 -13.55 42.00
C TYR A 558 -7.29 -12.96 43.17
N MET A 559 -5.96 -13.13 43.18
CA MET A 559 -5.11 -12.58 44.24
C MET A 559 -4.85 -11.07 44.06
N MET A 560 -4.88 -10.58 42.80
CA MET A 560 -4.67 -9.16 42.48
C MET A 560 -5.81 -8.23 42.89
N GLY A 561 -7.07 -8.70 42.92
CA GLY A 561 -8.20 -7.92 43.41
C GLY A 561 -8.05 -7.44 44.86
N ARG A 562 -7.26 -8.16 45.67
CA ARG A 562 -6.97 -7.79 47.08
C ARG A 562 -5.78 -6.85 47.23
N VAL A 563 -4.82 -6.86 46.32
CA VAL A 563 -3.68 -5.94 46.34
C VAL A 563 -4.08 -4.57 45.79
N PHE A 564 -4.95 -4.52 44.78
CA PHE A 564 -5.47 -3.27 44.21
C PHE A 564 -6.29 -2.45 45.21
N TRP A 565 -7.09 -3.09 46.06
CA TRP A 565 -7.83 -2.38 47.12
C TRP A 565 -6.92 -1.67 48.13
N ARG A 566 -5.66 -2.07 48.27
CA ARG A 566 -4.70 -1.45 49.20
C ARG A 566 -3.92 -0.28 48.59
N LEU A 567 -3.76 -0.22 47.27
CA LEU A 567 -3.01 0.86 46.61
C LEU A 567 -3.88 2.10 46.33
N THR A 568 -5.17 1.92 46.00
CA THR A 568 -6.09 3.05 45.76
C THR A 568 -6.41 3.86 47.03
N LEU A 569 -6.11 3.34 48.23
CA LEU A 569 -6.31 4.02 49.51
C LEU A 569 -5.12 4.91 49.91
N VAL A 570 -3.95 4.76 49.29
CA VAL A 570 -2.74 5.52 49.64
C VAL A 570 -2.59 6.79 48.78
N GLU A 571 -3.18 6.83 47.59
CA GLU A 571 -3.08 8.01 46.69
C GLU A 571 -4.14 9.09 46.91
N ASN A 572 -5.16 8.87 47.75
CA ASN A 572 -6.25 9.84 47.99
C ASN A 572 -6.11 10.69 49.27
N ASN A 573 -4.96 10.69 49.95
CA ASN A 573 -4.76 11.43 51.22
C ASN A 573 -3.64 12.48 51.19
N LEU A 574 -3.51 13.20 50.07
CA LEU A 574 -2.68 14.41 49.99
C LEU A 574 -3.45 15.52 49.25
N PHE A 575 -4.48 16.07 49.89
CA PHE A 575 -4.99 17.43 49.71
C PHE A 575 -6.11 17.68 50.74
N VAL A 576 -5.74 18.18 51.93
CA VAL A 576 -6.52 19.10 52.78
C VAL A 576 -5.54 20.04 53.44
#